data_AF-A0A3C0SP91-F1
#
_entry.id   AF-A0A3C0SP91-F1
#
_cell.length_a   1.000
_cell.length_b   1.000
_cell.length_c   1.000
_cell.angle_alpha   90.00
_cell.angle_beta   90.00
_cell.angle_gamma   90.00
#
_symmetry.space_group_name_H-M   'P 1'
#
loop_
_entity.id
_entity.type
_entity.pdbx_description
1 polymer ?
#
loop_
_entity_poly.entity_id
_entity_poly.type
_entity_poly.pdbx_seq_one_letter_code
_entity_poly.pdbx_strand_id
1 'polypeptide(L)'
;MDLDLIKDYIEYEQSIAENDTKVFIKEEYVIPDTLPDVDNILMLDVKPMITNREVGTDRVNLEGQLQYTILYMARDGGATEAHSVVYNGNISESIDMVGAQSNMYCDIELNIEHMDCVIINERKIAIQGFIICKCNGYNINSFEIVKDVHEGKNIQFLKNPMTVDKVMEPIETELAGKAEVKIDMDKNECLKVIKYNVTIGKKDVRVYDGGLKIESTANVSILYKGKNGRDLFCISENVPLYKEVTVDELKPNMEYFTNFEVQSFEHDVRQDDMGESRIIDVDFVVKAITQVMYKEEVEVIQDVYCPTKLLNMDIKENNINVIQGHGYNESLVKGDIDVKDEQLKPNKVIMTTGTVCITDKNIKKGFLFPSINIPKGAANHIDGTKLCQSLGT
;
A
#
# COMPACT_ATOMS: atom_id res chain seq x y z
N MET A 1 -45.67 -24.31 -21.85
CA MET A 1 -45.02 -25.45 -21.16
C MET A 1 -43.60 -24.97 -20.98
N ASP A 2 -43.21 -24.73 -19.74
CA ASP A 2 -41.89 -24.15 -19.46
C ASP A 2 -40.83 -25.19 -19.76
N LEU A 3 -39.81 -24.77 -20.49
CA LEU A 3 -38.65 -25.59 -20.79
C LEU A 3 -37.81 -25.70 -19.52
N ASP A 4 -37.27 -26.88 -19.27
CA ASP A 4 -36.38 -27.10 -18.14
C ASP A 4 -34.98 -26.59 -18.54
N LEU A 5 -34.59 -25.43 -18.02
CA LEU A 5 -33.39 -24.70 -18.44
C LEU A 5 -32.20 -25.10 -17.58
N ILE A 6 -31.08 -25.44 -18.21
CA ILE A 6 -29.79 -25.56 -17.55
C ILE A 6 -29.17 -24.17 -17.50
N LYS A 7 -29.01 -23.67 -16.29
CA LYS A 7 -28.53 -22.32 -16.01
C LYS A 7 -27.08 -22.35 -15.52
N ASP A 8 -26.37 -21.28 -15.81
CA ASP A 8 -25.01 -21.01 -15.31
C ASP A 8 -24.97 -19.56 -14.79
N TYR A 9 -23.99 -19.24 -13.98
CA TYR A 9 -23.84 -17.89 -13.41
C TYR A 9 -22.49 -17.32 -13.80
N ILE A 10 -22.52 -16.12 -14.38
CA ILE A 10 -21.30 -15.36 -14.64
C ILE A 10 -21.13 -14.38 -13.50
N GLU A 11 -20.06 -14.56 -12.73
CA GLU A 11 -19.60 -13.61 -11.70
C GLU A 11 -18.64 -12.59 -12.32
N TYR A 12 -18.76 -11.34 -11.90
CA TYR A 12 -17.89 -10.25 -12.34
C TYR A 12 -17.72 -9.20 -11.23
N GLU A 13 -16.56 -8.56 -11.20
CA GLU A 13 -16.28 -7.47 -10.27
C GLU A 13 -16.77 -6.13 -10.85
N GLN A 14 -17.43 -5.33 -10.02
CA GLN A 14 -17.88 -3.99 -10.36
C GLN A 14 -17.40 -3.00 -9.30
N SER A 15 -16.67 -1.97 -9.72
CA SER A 15 -16.42 -0.80 -8.87
C SER A 15 -17.71 -0.04 -8.66
N ILE A 16 -18.11 0.14 -7.40
CA ILE A 16 -19.37 0.79 -7.04
C ILE A 16 -19.14 2.26 -6.72
N ALA A 17 -18.10 2.53 -5.94
CA ALA A 17 -17.84 3.85 -5.40
C ALA A 17 -16.33 4.03 -5.11
N GLU A 18 -15.86 5.25 -5.35
CA GLU A 18 -14.58 5.76 -4.92
C GLU A 18 -14.87 7.03 -4.13
N ASN A 19 -14.30 7.15 -2.93
CA ASN A 19 -14.41 8.36 -2.12
C ASN A 19 -13.11 8.64 -1.37
N ASP A 20 -12.79 9.92 -1.25
CA ASP A 20 -11.62 10.41 -0.54
C ASP A 20 -12.06 11.35 0.59
N THR A 21 -11.67 11.06 1.82
CA THR A 21 -11.97 11.90 2.99
C THR A 21 -10.69 12.47 3.58
N LYS A 22 -10.73 13.73 4.00
CA LYS A 22 -9.61 14.39 4.68
C LYS A 22 -9.85 14.41 6.18
N VAL A 23 -8.94 13.80 6.93
CA VAL A 23 -8.97 13.74 8.38
C VAL A 23 -7.99 14.77 8.94
N PHE A 24 -8.48 15.66 9.80
CA PHE A 24 -7.64 16.60 10.52
C PHE A 24 -7.22 16.01 11.86
N ILE A 25 -5.91 15.87 12.05
CA ILE A 25 -5.31 15.40 13.30
C ILE A 25 -4.76 16.61 14.05
N LYS A 26 -5.03 16.68 15.35
CA LYS A 26 -4.41 17.64 16.27
C LYS A 26 -4.26 17.00 17.65
N GLU A 27 -3.03 16.65 18.01
CA GLU A 27 -2.70 15.99 19.26
C GLU A 27 -1.56 16.73 19.96
N GLU A 28 -1.56 16.73 21.30
CA GLU A 28 -0.53 17.38 22.11
C GLU A 28 0.20 16.32 22.94
N TYR A 29 1.53 16.39 22.94
CA TYR A 29 2.40 15.44 23.64
C TYR A 29 3.34 16.16 24.60
N VAL A 30 3.58 15.52 25.75
CA VAL A 30 4.53 15.98 26.76
C VAL A 30 5.83 15.22 26.59
N ILE A 31 6.94 15.95 26.58
CA ILE A 31 8.29 15.39 26.49
C ILE A 31 8.59 14.66 27.79
N PRO A 32 8.92 13.36 27.75
CA PRO A 32 9.25 12.59 28.94
C PRO A 32 10.33 13.26 29.80
N ASP A 33 10.21 13.14 31.13
CA ASP A 33 11.18 13.71 32.09
C ASP A 33 12.61 13.16 31.91
N THR A 34 12.74 11.99 31.27
CA THR A 34 14.02 11.36 30.92
C THR A 34 14.73 12.03 29.75
N LEU A 35 14.07 12.94 29.04
CA LEU A 35 14.61 13.66 27.90
C LEU A 35 14.75 15.17 28.21
N PRO A 36 15.69 15.87 27.55
CA PRO A 36 15.88 17.30 27.76
C PRO A 36 14.82 18.15 27.06
N ASP A 37 14.77 19.42 27.45
CA ASP A 37 13.82 20.43 26.98
C ASP A 37 13.98 20.71 25.48
N VAL A 38 12.86 20.85 24.78
CA VAL A 38 12.82 21.08 23.33
C VAL A 38 13.15 22.53 23.02
N ASP A 39 14.16 22.73 22.15
CA ASP A 39 14.56 24.05 21.64
C ASP A 39 14.11 24.25 20.18
N ASN A 40 14.34 23.28 19.30
CA ASN A 40 13.96 23.35 17.89
C ASN A 40 13.52 21.99 17.34
N ILE A 41 12.45 21.93 16.54
CA ILE A 41 12.08 20.71 15.82
C ILE A 41 12.92 20.59 14.54
N LEU A 42 13.53 19.43 14.33
CA LEU A 42 14.33 19.13 13.14
C LEU A 42 13.57 18.29 12.11
N MET A 43 12.74 17.35 12.58
CA MET A 43 11.99 16.44 11.72
C MET A 43 10.76 15.92 12.46
N LEU A 44 9.66 15.79 11.74
CA LEU A 44 8.53 14.94 12.07
C LEU A 44 8.42 13.87 10.98
N ASP A 45 8.44 12.61 11.37
CA ASP A 45 8.18 11.46 10.51
C ASP A 45 6.92 10.76 11.02
N VAL A 46 5.98 10.48 10.12
CA VAL A 46 4.67 9.93 10.47
C VAL A 46 4.43 8.69 9.65
N LYS A 47 4.13 7.58 10.33
CA LYS A 47 3.83 6.28 9.69
C LYS A 47 2.41 5.86 10.05
N PRO A 48 1.45 5.99 9.12
CA PRO A 48 0.11 5.46 9.31
C PRO A 48 0.11 3.95 9.08
N MET A 49 -0.70 3.24 9.87
CA MET A 49 -0.94 1.80 9.74
C MET A 49 -2.42 1.54 9.93
N ILE A 50 -3.04 0.82 9.00
CA ILE A 50 -4.44 0.42 9.11
C ILE A 50 -4.52 -0.81 10.02
N THR A 51 -5.30 -0.73 11.10
CA THR A 51 -5.47 -1.84 12.05
C THR A 51 -6.77 -2.59 11.84
N ASN A 52 -7.83 -1.91 11.41
CA ASN A 52 -9.12 -2.52 11.12
C ASN A 52 -9.84 -1.76 10.00
N ARG A 53 -10.61 -2.50 9.20
CA ARG A 53 -11.52 -1.96 8.19
C ARG A 53 -12.83 -2.75 8.26
N GLU A 54 -13.94 -2.04 8.41
CA GLU A 54 -15.28 -2.65 8.49
C GLU A 54 -16.21 -2.01 7.46
N VAL A 55 -16.71 -2.84 6.54
CA VAL A 55 -17.66 -2.41 5.52
C VAL A 55 -19.08 -2.56 6.06
N GLY A 56 -19.80 -1.45 6.15
CA GLY A 56 -21.20 -1.38 6.55
C GLY A 56 -22.12 -1.07 5.37
N THR A 57 -23.37 -0.74 5.68
CA THR A 57 -24.30 -0.20 4.69
C THR A 57 -23.99 1.26 4.43
N ASP A 58 -23.69 1.58 3.17
CA ASP A 58 -23.35 2.92 2.66
C ASP A 58 -22.14 3.60 3.31
N ARG A 59 -21.33 2.86 4.10
CA ARG A 59 -20.20 3.41 4.85
C ARG A 59 -19.10 2.39 5.06
N VAL A 60 -17.89 2.87 5.22
CA VAL A 60 -16.72 2.08 5.63
C VAL A 60 -16.11 2.71 6.86
N ASN A 61 -15.98 1.95 7.95
CA ASN A 61 -15.29 2.39 9.15
C ASN A 61 -13.83 1.96 9.08
N LEU A 62 -12.95 2.91 9.33
CA LEU A 62 -11.51 2.72 9.34
C LEU A 62 -10.97 2.96 10.73
N GLU A 63 -10.14 2.04 11.22
CA GLU A 63 -9.31 2.25 12.40
C GLU A 63 -7.84 2.04 12.03
N GLY A 64 -6.98 2.91 12.55
CA GLY A 64 -5.54 2.81 12.35
C GLY A 64 -4.75 3.43 13.48
N GLN A 65 -3.45 3.18 13.45
CA GLN A 65 -2.46 3.77 14.34
C GLN A 65 -1.54 4.70 13.57
N LEU A 66 -1.13 5.79 14.21
CA LEU A 66 -0.18 6.76 13.70
C LEU A 66 1.05 6.72 14.60
N GLN A 67 2.20 6.31 14.06
CA GLN A 67 3.47 6.44 14.77
C GLN A 67 4.15 7.75 14.38
N TYR A 68 4.37 8.62 15.35
CA TYR A 68 5.08 9.88 15.19
C TYR A 68 6.51 9.75 15.72
N THR A 69 7.50 9.93 14.85
CA THR A 69 8.91 10.03 15.25
C THR A 69 9.37 11.47 15.10
N ILE A 70 9.75 12.09 16.22
CA ILE A 70 10.21 13.47 16.26
C ILE A 70 11.69 13.50 16.56
N LEU A 71 12.44 14.22 15.73
CA LEU A 71 13.83 14.60 15.99
C LEU A 71 13.84 16.09 16.32
N TYR A 72 14.47 16.44 17.44
CA TYR A 72 14.53 17.82 17.92
C TYR A 72 15.90 18.13 18.50
N MET A 73 16.27 19.41 18.51
CA MET A 73 17.42 19.90 19.24
C MET A 73 17.00 20.28 20.65
N ALA A 74 17.84 19.93 21.62
CA ALA A 74 17.68 20.27 23.01
C ALA A 74 18.96 20.94 23.53
N ARG A 75 18.82 21.81 24.53
CA ARG A 75 19.97 22.35 25.26
C ARG A 75 20.18 21.53 26.51
N ASP A 76 21.27 20.77 26.56
CA ASP A 76 21.64 19.98 27.73
C ASP A 76 23.07 20.35 28.17
N GLY A 77 23.24 20.73 29.43
CA GLY A 77 24.55 21.02 30.02
C GLY A 77 25.41 22.07 29.31
N GLY A 78 24.82 22.99 28.54
CA GLY A 78 25.53 24.02 27.76
C GLY A 78 25.93 23.60 26.34
N ALA A 79 25.52 22.41 25.88
CA ALA A 79 25.64 21.95 24.51
C ALA A 79 24.26 21.78 23.88
N THR A 80 24.13 22.08 22.58
CA THR A 80 22.93 21.76 21.82
C THR A 80 23.11 20.39 21.16
N GLU A 81 22.22 19.44 21.47
CA GLU A 81 22.29 18.07 20.98
C GLU A 81 20.96 17.63 20.35
N ALA A 82 21.03 16.68 19.42
CA ALA A 82 19.85 16.09 18.80
C ALA A 82 19.30 14.95 19.68
N HIS A 83 17.99 14.97 19.91
CA HIS A 83 17.24 13.97 20.64
C HIS A 83 16.02 13.52 19.84
N SER A 84 15.57 12.31 20.09
CA SER A 84 14.37 11.76 19.46
C SER A 84 13.38 11.22 20.49
N VAL A 85 12.11 11.36 20.15
CA VAL A 85 10.97 10.82 20.89
C VAL A 85 9.96 10.23 19.91
N VAL A 86 9.33 9.13 20.32
CA VAL A 86 8.31 8.44 19.55
C VAL A 86 7.00 8.49 20.32
N TYR A 87 5.92 8.83 19.62
CA TYR A 87 4.56 8.81 20.14
C TYR A 87 3.67 7.97 19.23
N ASN A 88 2.62 7.40 19.80
CA ASN A 88 1.58 6.71 19.04
C ASN A 88 0.26 7.46 19.22
N GLY A 89 -0.42 7.74 18.11
CA GLY A 89 -1.78 8.25 18.05
C GLY A 89 -2.69 7.22 17.36
N ASN A 90 -3.98 7.49 17.38
CA ASN A 90 -4.98 6.65 16.71
C ASN A 90 -5.76 7.49 15.70
N ILE A 91 -6.16 6.87 14.60
CA ILE A 91 -7.09 7.44 13.63
C ILE A 91 -8.32 6.54 13.56
N SER A 92 -9.50 7.15 13.66
CA SER A 92 -10.77 6.47 13.47
C SER A 92 -11.66 7.39 12.65
N GLU A 93 -12.06 6.93 11.47
CA GLU A 93 -12.84 7.72 10.52
C GLU A 93 -13.92 6.84 9.87
N SER A 94 -15.06 7.45 9.55
CA SER A 94 -16.11 6.80 8.75
C SER A 94 -16.15 7.46 7.38
N ILE A 95 -15.94 6.66 6.34
CA ILE A 95 -15.93 7.12 4.95
C ILE A 95 -17.30 6.79 4.35
N ASP A 96 -17.99 7.83 3.88
CA ASP A 96 -19.26 7.66 3.17
C ASP A 96 -19.01 6.91 1.85
N MET A 97 -19.71 5.80 1.64
CA MET A 97 -19.57 4.99 0.44
C MET A 97 -20.95 4.49 0.00
N VAL A 98 -21.69 5.36 -0.67
CA VAL A 98 -23.05 5.06 -1.15
C VAL A 98 -23.03 3.82 -2.04
N GLY A 99 -23.87 2.83 -1.69
CA GLY A 99 -23.95 1.54 -2.34
C GLY A 99 -23.12 0.44 -1.65
N ALA A 100 -22.33 0.75 -0.62
CA ALA A 100 -21.55 -0.26 0.11
C ALA A 100 -22.45 -1.23 0.90
N GLN A 101 -22.08 -2.51 0.93
CA GLN A 101 -22.70 -3.59 1.69
C GLN A 101 -21.63 -4.41 2.39
N SER A 102 -21.97 -5.07 3.50
CA SER A 102 -20.99 -5.75 4.36
C SER A 102 -20.24 -6.94 3.74
N ASN A 103 -20.69 -7.44 2.60
CA ASN A 103 -20.01 -8.48 1.83
C ASN A 103 -19.06 -7.93 0.75
N MET A 104 -18.92 -6.61 0.65
CA MET A 104 -18.07 -5.98 -0.36
C MET A 104 -16.63 -5.87 0.10
N TYR A 105 -15.73 -5.89 -0.87
CA TYR A 105 -14.32 -5.64 -0.63
C TYR A 105 -14.02 -4.14 -0.75
N CYS A 106 -13.30 -3.58 0.22
CA CYS A 106 -12.87 -2.17 0.20
C CYS A 106 -11.35 -2.08 0.35
N ASP A 107 -10.74 -1.43 -0.63
CA ASP A 107 -9.34 -1.05 -0.62
C ASP A 107 -9.19 0.36 -0.04
N ILE A 108 -8.31 0.55 0.95
CA ILE A 108 -8.13 1.81 1.66
C ILE A 108 -6.65 2.17 1.68
N GLU A 109 -6.33 3.40 1.26
CA GLU A 109 -4.99 3.97 1.32
C GLU A 109 -4.97 5.20 2.22
N LEU A 110 -4.00 5.26 3.15
CA LEU A 110 -3.74 6.43 4.00
C LEU A 110 -2.56 7.23 3.46
N ASN A 111 -2.80 8.48 3.04
CA ASN A 111 -1.78 9.37 2.50
C ASN A 111 -1.65 10.63 3.38
N ILE A 112 -0.43 10.92 3.85
CA ILE A 112 -0.17 12.16 4.59
C ILE A 112 -0.10 13.32 3.59
N GLU A 113 -1.06 14.24 3.65
CA GLU A 113 -1.04 15.45 2.82
C GLU A 113 -0.03 16.45 3.37
N HIS A 114 -0.10 16.69 4.67
CA HIS A 114 0.76 17.63 5.39
C HIS A 114 0.67 17.35 6.88
N MET A 115 1.80 17.34 7.60
CA MET A 115 1.81 17.26 9.05
C MET A 115 2.97 18.05 9.63
N ASP A 116 2.68 18.85 10.65
CA ASP A 116 3.62 19.73 11.34
C ASP A 116 3.71 19.38 12.82
N CYS A 117 4.88 19.68 13.41
CA CYS A 117 5.08 19.66 14.84
C CYS A 117 5.44 21.07 15.33
N VAL A 118 4.68 21.59 16.28
CA VAL A 118 4.80 22.94 16.84
C VAL A 118 5.16 22.85 18.32
N ILE A 119 6.13 23.63 18.76
CA ILE A 119 6.50 23.74 20.18
C ILE A 119 5.47 24.62 20.89
N ILE A 120 4.75 24.08 21.88
CA ILE A 120 3.87 24.86 22.77
C ILE A 120 4.70 25.50 23.88
N ASN A 121 5.57 24.70 24.51
CA ASN A 121 6.58 25.14 25.46
C ASN A 121 7.74 24.13 25.48
N GLU A 122 8.73 24.35 26.34
CA GLU A 122 9.95 23.55 26.43
C GLU A 122 9.71 22.04 26.73
N ARG A 123 8.52 21.68 27.25
CA ARG A 123 8.12 20.32 27.60
C ARG A 123 6.88 19.81 26.87
N LYS A 124 6.31 20.60 25.95
CA LYS A 124 5.03 20.28 25.31
C LYS A 124 5.05 20.68 23.84
N ILE A 125 4.65 19.75 23.01
CA ILE A 125 4.56 19.91 21.55
C ILE A 125 3.14 19.60 21.07
N ALA A 126 2.77 20.12 19.91
CA ALA A 126 1.53 19.80 19.22
C ALA A 126 1.86 19.26 17.83
N ILE A 127 1.27 18.12 17.48
CA ILE A 127 1.31 17.56 16.13
C ILE A 127 -0.03 17.89 15.47
N GLN A 128 -0.01 18.52 14.30
CA GLN A 128 -1.23 18.84 13.57
C GLN A 128 -1.07 18.69 12.07
N GLY A 129 -2.10 18.20 11.39
CA GLY A 129 -2.02 17.94 9.96
C GLY A 129 -3.27 17.32 9.35
N PHE A 130 -3.15 17.00 8.06
CA PHE A 130 -4.19 16.34 7.28
C PHE A 130 -3.69 15.01 6.74
N ILE A 131 -4.52 13.98 6.90
CA ILE A 131 -4.36 12.67 6.26
C ILE A 131 -5.53 12.51 5.28
N ILE A 132 -5.22 12.10 4.05
CA ILE A 132 -6.20 11.75 3.03
C ILE A 132 -6.41 10.23 3.11
N CYS A 133 -7.63 9.83 3.43
CA CYS A 133 -8.09 8.45 3.36
C CYS A 133 -8.77 8.25 2.01
N LYS A 134 -8.14 7.47 1.12
CA LYS A 134 -8.73 7.09 -0.17
C LYS A 134 -9.36 5.71 -0.06
N CYS A 135 -10.61 5.56 -0.49
CA CYS A 135 -11.33 4.31 -0.37
C CYS A 135 -12.01 3.91 -1.68
N ASN A 136 -11.73 2.69 -2.15
CA ASN A 136 -12.29 2.09 -3.35
C ASN A 136 -13.12 0.86 -2.98
N GLY A 137 -14.41 0.87 -3.28
CA GLY A 137 -15.34 -0.23 -3.03
C GLY A 137 -15.63 -1.07 -4.27
N TYR A 138 -15.56 -2.39 -4.11
CA TYR A 138 -15.77 -3.39 -5.16
C TYR A 138 -16.88 -4.37 -4.76
N ASN A 139 -17.85 -4.60 -5.66
CA ASN A 139 -18.80 -5.69 -5.53
C ASN A 139 -18.43 -6.85 -6.44
N ILE A 140 -18.77 -8.06 -5.99
CA ILE A 140 -18.88 -9.22 -6.88
C ILE A 140 -20.36 -9.37 -7.21
N ASN A 141 -20.72 -9.07 -8.45
CA ASN A 141 -22.06 -9.26 -8.97
C ASN A 141 -22.11 -10.54 -9.79
N SER A 142 -23.31 -11.10 -9.96
CA SER A 142 -23.52 -12.22 -10.88
C SER A 142 -24.82 -12.06 -11.66
N PHE A 143 -24.83 -12.59 -12.87
CA PHE A 143 -26.05 -12.73 -13.66
C PHE A 143 -26.20 -14.16 -14.17
N GLU A 144 -27.46 -14.60 -14.21
CA GLU A 144 -27.84 -15.92 -14.68
C GLU A 144 -27.86 -15.94 -16.21
N ILE A 145 -27.24 -16.95 -16.81
CA ILE A 145 -27.32 -17.26 -18.23
C ILE A 145 -27.93 -18.64 -18.44
N VAL A 146 -28.60 -18.83 -19.57
CA VAL A 146 -29.05 -20.16 -20.01
C VAL A 146 -27.93 -20.79 -20.82
N LYS A 147 -27.43 -21.94 -20.38
CA LYS A 147 -26.35 -22.69 -21.02
C LYS A 147 -26.86 -23.80 -21.94
N ASP A 148 -28.00 -24.39 -21.56
CA ASP A 148 -28.65 -25.47 -22.29
C ASP A 148 -30.12 -25.65 -21.86
N VAL A 149 -30.83 -26.60 -22.49
CA VAL A 149 -32.19 -27.01 -22.14
C VAL A 149 -32.23 -28.53 -21.93
N HIS A 150 -32.67 -28.97 -20.75
CA HIS A 150 -32.82 -30.37 -20.42
C HIS A 150 -33.89 -31.03 -21.31
N GLU A 151 -33.54 -32.17 -21.93
CA GLU A 151 -34.44 -32.95 -22.81
C GLU A 151 -35.06 -32.18 -24.00
N GLY A 152 -34.38 -31.15 -24.51
CA GLY A 152 -34.79 -30.36 -25.67
C GLY A 152 -34.69 -31.11 -27.02
N LYS A 153 -35.62 -32.04 -27.31
CA LYS A 153 -35.65 -32.69 -28.63
C LYS A 153 -35.85 -31.67 -29.75
N ASN A 154 -34.98 -31.71 -30.76
CA ASN A 154 -34.96 -30.83 -31.93
C ASN A 154 -34.73 -29.33 -31.63
N ILE A 155 -34.15 -28.98 -30.48
CA ILE A 155 -33.71 -27.60 -30.21
C ILE A 155 -32.24 -27.46 -30.64
N GLN A 156 -31.91 -26.41 -31.37
CA GLN A 156 -30.56 -26.06 -31.81
C GLN A 156 -30.21 -24.68 -31.27
N PHE A 157 -28.97 -24.55 -30.78
CA PHE A 157 -28.45 -23.31 -30.21
C PHE A 157 -27.35 -22.74 -31.10
N LEU A 158 -27.40 -21.45 -31.37
CA LEU A 158 -26.25 -20.69 -31.84
C LEU A 158 -25.53 -20.14 -30.62
N LYS A 159 -24.32 -20.64 -30.33
CA LYS A 159 -23.49 -20.19 -29.21
C LYS A 159 -22.35 -19.34 -29.72
N ASN A 160 -22.01 -18.28 -28.98
CA ASN A 160 -20.84 -17.45 -29.26
C ASN A 160 -19.96 -17.39 -28.00
N PRO A 161 -18.65 -17.63 -28.10
CA PRO A 161 -17.76 -17.44 -26.97
C PRO A 161 -17.68 -15.96 -26.60
N MET A 162 -17.78 -15.67 -25.30
CA MET A 162 -17.46 -14.38 -24.72
C MET A 162 -16.40 -14.57 -23.63
N THR A 163 -15.57 -13.56 -23.44
CA THR A 163 -14.55 -13.58 -22.39
C THR A 163 -14.95 -12.65 -21.26
N VAL A 164 -14.88 -13.15 -20.04
CA VAL A 164 -15.17 -12.39 -18.82
C VAL A 164 -13.90 -12.32 -17.98
N ASP A 165 -13.58 -11.13 -17.49
CA ASP A 165 -12.48 -10.95 -16.55
C ASP A 165 -12.98 -11.27 -15.14
N LYS A 166 -12.30 -12.22 -14.48
CA LYS A 166 -12.53 -12.59 -13.10
C LYS A 166 -11.36 -12.19 -12.23
N VAL A 167 -11.67 -11.87 -10.98
CA VAL A 167 -10.71 -11.50 -9.94
C VAL A 167 -10.79 -12.58 -8.86
N MET A 168 -9.65 -13.16 -8.51
CA MET A 168 -9.57 -14.09 -7.38
C MET A 168 -9.55 -13.31 -6.06
N GLU A 169 -9.86 -14.01 -4.97
CA GLU A 169 -9.63 -13.46 -3.64
C GLU A 169 -8.16 -13.02 -3.48
N PRO A 170 -7.89 -11.85 -2.89
CA PRO A 170 -6.53 -11.37 -2.70
C PRO A 170 -5.70 -12.36 -1.89
N ILE A 171 -4.53 -12.73 -2.42
CA ILE A 171 -3.59 -13.61 -1.73
C ILE A 171 -2.74 -12.74 -0.80
N GLU A 172 -3.00 -12.82 0.50
CA GLU A 172 -2.20 -12.15 1.52
C GLU A 172 -1.09 -13.06 2.03
N THR A 173 0.15 -12.54 2.08
CA THR A 173 1.29 -13.29 2.61
C THR A 173 2.30 -12.39 3.32
N GLU A 174 3.04 -12.95 4.25
CA GLU A 174 4.03 -12.23 5.05
C GLU A 174 5.45 -12.71 4.72
N LEU A 175 6.30 -11.75 4.39
CA LEU A 175 7.74 -11.90 4.20
C LEU A 175 8.46 -11.37 5.45
N ALA A 176 9.17 -12.26 6.14
CA ALA A 176 10.00 -11.88 7.28
C ALA A 176 11.42 -11.59 6.83
N GLY A 177 11.94 -10.43 7.24
CA GLY A 177 13.34 -10.03 7.05
C GLY A 177 14.08 -10.01 8.38
N LYS A 178 15.29 -10.59 8.40
CA LYS A 178 16.21 -10.54 9.53
C LYS A 178 17.58 -10.10 9.03
N ALA A 179 18.21 -9.15 9.73
CA ALA A 179 19.56 -8.70 9.38
C ALA A 179 20.34 -8.26 10.62
N GLU A 180 21.65 -8.51 10.59
CA GLU A 180 22.60 -7.93 11.53
C GLU A 180 23.30 -6.75 10.85
N VAL A 181 22.92 -5.53 11.22
CA VAL A 181 23.50 -4.31 10.66
C VAL A 181 24.74 -3.92 11.48
N LYS A 182 25.93 -4.06 10.87
CA LYS A 182 27.22 -3.83 11.55
C LYS A 182 27.74 -2.43 11.32
N ILE A 183 28.04 -1.72 12.41
CA ILE A 183 28.62 -0.37 12.36
C ILE A 183 30.12 -0.46 12.14
N ASP A 184 30.58 0.11 11.03
CA ASP A 184 31.99 0.22 10.67
C ASP A 184 32.85 0.89 11.75
N MET A 185 34.12 0.49 11.82
CA MET A 185 35.09 0.99 12.83
C MET A 185 35.43 2.48 12.67
N ASP A 186 35.17 3.07 11.50
CA ASP A 186 35.36 4.50 11.24
C ASP A 186 34.22 5.38 11.78
N LYS A 187 33.11 4.75 12.20
CA LYS A 187 31.95 5.41 12.82
C LYS A 187 31.93 5.15 14.32
N ASN A 188 31.23 6.02 15.06
CA ASN A 188 31.06 5.86 16.50
C ASN A 188 30.09 4.70 16.79
N GLU A 189 30.29 4.02 17.93
CA GLU A 189 29.33 3.04 18.45
C GLU A 189 27.93 3.64 18.63
N CYS A 190 26.90 2.83 18.46
CA CYS A 190 25.50 3.22 18.62
C CYS A 190 25.19 3.51 20.08
N LEU A 191 24.80 4.75 20.36
CA LEU A 191 24.22 5.13 21.65
C LEU A 191 22.71 4.92 21.66
N LYS A 192 22.03 5.33 20.59
CA LYS A 192 20.56 5.26 20.48
C LYS A 192 20.13 5.28 19.00
N VAL A 193 19.21 4.39 18.63
CA VAL A 193 18.52 4.43 17.34
C VAL A 193 17.46 5.54 17.37
N ILE A 194 17.44 6.36 16.32
CA ILE A 194 16.56 7.53 16.18
C ILE A 194 15.38 7.22 15.27
N LYS A 195 15.66 6.70 14.08
CA LYS A 195 14.67 6.46 13.02
C LYS A 195 15.13 5.27 12.19
N TYR A 196 14.17 4.50 11.70
CA TYR A 196 14.37 3.51 10.67
C TYR A 196 13.48 3.79 9.47
N ASN A 197 13.92 3.35 8.30
CA ASN A 197 13.13 3.35 7.08
C ASN A 197 13.40 2.04 6.33
N VAL A 198 12.34 1.38 5.91
CA VAL A 198 12.41 0.17 5.08
C VAL A 198 11.77 0.48 3.76
N THR A 199 12.51 0.32 2.67
CA THR A 199 11.99 0.48 1.31
C THR A 199 12.11 -0.83 0.57
N ILE A 200 11.04 -1.24 -0.11
CA ILE A 200 11.07 -2.45 -0.93
C ILE A 200 11.59 -2.03 -2.30
N GLY A 201 12.83 -2.42 -2.59
CA GLY A 201 13.47 -2.26 -3.88
C GLY A 201 12.99 -3.33 -4.86
N LYS A 202 13.89 -3.84 -5.71
CA LYS A 202 13.60 -4.82 -6.78
C LYS A 202 12.60 -5.89 -6.33
N LYS A 203 11.49 -6.02 -7.07
CA LYS A 203 10.38 -6.96 -6.84
C LYS A 203 10.31 -7.92 -8.03
N ASP A 204 10.34 -9.22 -7.76
CA ASP A 204 10.15 -10.29 -8.75
C ASP A 204 9.09 -11.24 -8.21
N VAL A 205 7.85 -11.01 -8.64
CA VAL A 205 6.69 -11.84 -8.31
C VAL A 205 6.41 -12.73 -9.51
N ARG A 206 6.14 -14.02 -9.28
CA ARG A 206 5.85 -14.98 -10.35
C ARG A 206 4.74 -15.93 -9.94
N VAL A 207 3.67 -15.95 -10.72
CA VAL A 207 2.61 -16.96 -10.64
C VAL A 207 3.01 -18.17 -11.48
N TYR A 208 2.83 -19.37 -10.94
CA TYR A 208 3.01 -20.64 -11.61
C TYR A 208 1.84 -21.58 -11.29
N ASP A 209 1.83 -22.77 -11.90
CA ASP A 209 0.76 -23.75 -11.71
C ASP A 209 0.71 -24.23 -10.25
N GLY A 210 -0.34 -23.85 -9.53
CA GLY A 210 -0.54 -24.17 -8.12
C GLY A 210 0.24 -23.30 -7.14
N GLY A 211 0.85 -22.17 -7.55
CA GLY A 211 1.57 -21.34 -6.59
C GLY A 211 2.05 -19.96 -7.04
N LEU A 212 2.50 -19.20 -6.05
CA LEU A 212 2.98 -17.84 -6.15
C LEU A 212 4.35 -17.73 -5.49
N LYS A 213 5.34 -17.24 -6.24
CA LYS A 213 6.69 -16.97 -5.75
C LYS A 213 6.93 -15.46 -5.67
N ILE A 214 7.43 -14.99 -4.54
CA ILE A 214 7.74 -13.58 -4.30
C ILE A 214 9.20 -13.46 -3.86
N GLU A 215 10.01 -12.80 -4.67
CA GLU A 215 11.39 -12.41 -4.36
C GLU A 215 11.48 -10.88 -4.34
N SER A 216 12.02 -10.30 -3.27
CA SER A 216 12.27 -8.86 -3.24
C SER A 216 13.50 -8.50 -2.43
N THR A 217 14.01 -7.28 -2.58
CA THR A 217 15.11 -6.76 -1.76
C THR A 217 14.62 -5.57 -0.95
N ALA A 218 14.61 -5.69 0.37
CA ALA A 218 14.32 -4.58 1.27
C ALA A 218 15.60 -3.83 1.60
N ASN A 219 15.63 -2.51 1.37
CA ASN A 219 16.69 -1.65 1.88
C ASN A 219 16.27 -1.11 3.25
N VAL A 220 17.00 -1.53 4.29
CA VAL A 220 16.80 -1.10 5.66
C VAL A 220 17.81 0.00 5.96
N SER A 221 17.33 1.21 6.23
CA SER A 221 18.15 2.36 6.62
C SER A 221 17.87 2.78 8.05
N ILE A 222 18.92 2.89 8.86
CA ILE A 222 18.86 3.19 10.30
C ILE A 222 19.66 4.46 10.59
N LEU A 223 18.99 5.46 11.14
CA LEU A 223 19.58 6.67 11.70
C LEU A 223 19.82 6.47 13.20
N TYR A 224 21.04 6.68 13.66
CA TYR A 224 21.40 6.54 15.08
C TYR A 224 22.33 7.68 15.56
N LYS A 225 22.34 7.89 16.88
CA LYS A 225 23.27 8.79 17.57
C LYS A 225 24.53 8.02 17.97
N GLY A 226 25.70 8.55 17.62
CA GLY A 226 26.97 7.97 18.04
C GLY A 226 27.28 8.26 19.52
N LYS A 227 27.95 7.34 20.22
CA LYS A 227 28.46 7.60 21.58
C LYS A 227 29.61 8.61 21.54
N ASN A 228 29.74 9.40 22.60
CA ASN A 228 30.78 10.43 22.79
C ASN A 228 30.85 11.52 21.69
N GLY A 229 29.80 11.67 20.89
CA GLY A 229 29.73 12.65 19.81
C GLY A 229 28.34 13.27 19.69
N ARG A 230 28.27 14.43 19.03
CA ARG A 230 26.99 15.08 18.67
C ARG A 230 26.47 14.62 17.30
N ASP A 231 27.26 13.83 16.60
CA ASP A 231 27.00 13.46 15.22
C ASP A 231 25.94 12.35 15.12
N LEU A 232 25.11 12.50 14.08
CA LEU A 232 24.18 11.47 13.66
C LEU A 232 24.77 10.69 12.50
N PHE A 233 24.56 9.37 12.53
CA PHE A 233 25.06 8.44 11.53
C PHE A 233 23.89 7.69 10.91
N CYS A 234 24.00 7.42 9.61
CA CYS A 234 23.07 6.57 8.90
C CYS A 234 23.83 5.36 8.36
N ILE A 235 23.23 4.18 8.52
CA ILE A 235 23.69 2.92 7.96
C ILE A 235 22.54 2.26 7.22
N SER A 236 22.84 1.66 6.08
CA SER A 236 21.85 0.99 5.24
C SER A 236 22.34 -0.41 4.89
N GLU A 237 21.44 -1.39 4.96
CA GLU A 237 21.70 -2.79 4.63
C GLU A 237 20.61 -3.28 3.66
N ASN A 238 20.98 -4.13 2.70
CA ASN A 238 20.03 -4.75 1.78
C ASN A 238 19.70 -6.17 2.25
N VAL A 239 18.43 -6.41 2.54
CA VAL A 239 17.93 -7.67 3.08
C VAL A 239 17.09 -8.37 2.00
N PRO A 240 17.52 -9.53 1.49
CA PRO A 240 16.72 -10.29 0.55
C PRO A 240 15.51 -10.91 1.25
N LEU A 241 14.35 -10.80 0.63
CA LEU A 241 13.09 -11.38 1.08
C LEU A 241 12.62 -12.43 0.08
N TYR A 242 12.16 -13.56 0.59
CA TYR A 242 11.66 -14.67 -0.20
C TYR A 242 10.41 -15.25 0.45
N LYS A 243 9.37 -15.48 -0.34
CA LYS A 243 8.21 -16.26 0.08
C LYS A 243 7.63 -17.03 -1.10
N GLU A 244 7.18 -18.24 -0.82
CA GLU A 244 6.46 -19.07 -1.77
C GLU A 244 5.16 -19.52 -1.11
N VAL A 245 4.07 -19.42 -1.85
CA VAL A 245 2.71 -19.70 -1.38
C VAL A 245 2.07 -20.67 -2.36
N THR A 246 1.56 -21.78 -1.86
CA THR A 246 0.81 -22.76 -2.66
C THR A 246 -0.64 -22.34 -2.72
N VAL A 247 -1.16 -22.16 -3.93
CA VAL A 247 -2.56 -21.81 -4.20
C VAL A 247 -2.99 -22.59 -5.44
N ASP A 248 -3.75 -23.66 -5.25
CA ASP A 248 -4.08 -24.65 -6.28
C ASP A 248 -4.82 -24.05 -7.49
N GLU A 249 -5.52 -22.95 -7.28
CA GLU A 249 -6.32 -22.26 -8.29
C GLU A 249 -5.48 -21.41 -9.26
N LEU A 250 -4.22 -21.14 -8.92
CA LEU A 250 -3.33 -20.35 -9.75
C LEU A 250 -2.84 -21.11 -10.98
N LYS A 251 -2.91 -20.46 -12.13
CA LYS A 251 -2.43 -21.00 -13.40
C LYS A 251 -1.36 -20.09 -14.01
N PRO A 252 -0.45 -20.66 -14.83
CA PRO A 252 0.44 -19.85 -15.66
C PRO A 252 -0.39 -18.93 -16.57
N ASN A 253 0.09 -17.70 -16.79
CA ASN A 253 -0.52 -16.63 -17.60
C ASN A 253 -1.71 -15.87 -16.98
N MET A 254 -2.01 -16.07 -15.70
CA MET A 254 -2.90 -15.15 -14.98
C MET A 254 -2.21 -13.78 -14.81
N GLU A 255 -2.99 -12.71 -14.92
CA GLU A 255 -2.51 -11.36 -14.63
C GLU A 255 -2.52 -11.13 -13.12
N TYR A 256 -1.53 -10.44 -12.59
CA TYR A 256 -1.48 -10.16 -11.16
C TYR A 256 -0.82 -8.82 -10.85
N PHE A 257 -1.19 -8.27 -9.71
CA PHE A 257 -0.57 -7.10 -9.11
C PHE A 257 -0.27 -7.39 -7.65
N THR A 258 0.89 -6.96 -7.14
CA THR A 258 1.27 -7.16 -5.74
C THR A 258 1.67 -5.85 -5.09
N ASN A 259 0.96 -5.49 -4.02
CA ASN A 259 1.34 -4.37 -3.16
C ASN A 259 2.16 -4.88 -1.96
N PHE A 260 3.12 -4.07 -1.51
CA PHE A 260 3.98 -4.40 -0.36
C PHE A 260 3.85 -3.33 0.72
N GLU A 261 3.55 -3.75 1.94
CA GLU A 261 3.37 -2.88 3.09
C GLU A 261 4.24 -3.36 4.26
N VAL A 262 5.00 -2.46 4.89
CA VAL A 262 5.81 -2.79 6.06
C VAL A 262 4.89 -2.79 7.29
N GLN A 263 4.60 -3.96 7.84
CA GLN A 263 3.70 -4.09 9.00
C GLN A 263 4.41 -3.85 10.32
N SER A 264 5.62 -4.39 10.49
CA SER A 264 6.34 -4.29 11.75
C SER A 264 7.84 -4.16 11.52
N PHE A 265 8.50 -3.53 12.50
CA PHE A 265 9.94 -3.37 12.54
C PHE A 265 10.39 -3.29 14.00
N GLU A 266 11.25 -4.20 14.37
CA GLU A 266 11.88 -4.32 15.67
C GLU A 266 13.39 -4.24 15.50
N HIS A 267 14.06 -3.71 16.52
CA HIS A 267 15.51 -3.63 16.53
C HIS A 267 16.06 -3.83 17.94
N ASP A 268 17.24 -4.43 18.04
CA ASP A 268 18.00 -4.57 19.27
C ASP A 268 19.46 -4.16 19.04
N VAL A 269 20.06 -3.44 19.99
CA VAL A 269 21.45 -2.98 19.89
C VAL A 269 22.32 -3.87 20.75
N ARG A 270 23.22 -4.62 20.11
CA ARG A 270 24.18 -5.52 20.75
C ARG A 270 25.60 -4.98 20.72
N GLN A 271 26.37 -5.45 21.70
CA GLN A 271 27.81 -5.25 21.78
C GLN A 271 28.54 -6.26 20.88
N ASP A 272 29.63 -5.80 20.28
CA ASP A 272 30.58 -6.65 19.56
C ASP A 272 31.56 -7.37 20.51
N ASP A 273 32.52 -8.11 19.95
CA ASP A 273 33.54 -8.84 20.71
C ASP A 273 34.46 -7.92 21.55
N MET A 274 34.47 -6.61 21.26
CA MET A 274 35.23 -5.59 22.00
C MET A 274 34.39 -4.90 23.08
N GLY A 275 33.11 -5.26 23.22
CA GLY A 275 32.17 -4.63 24.16
C GLY A 275 31.61 -3.29 23.67
N GLU A 276 31.83 -2.91 22.40
CA GLU A 276 31.32 -1.68 21.81
C GLU A 276 29.94 -1.94 21.18
N SER A 277 28.98 -1.03 21.35
CA SER A 277 27.61 -1.20 20.83
C SER A 277 27.55 -0.97 19.32
N ARG A 278 27.97 -1.97 18.52
CA ARG A 278 28.19 -1.85 17.07
C ARG A 278 27.33 -2.76 16.21
N ILE A 279 26.49 -3.60 16.79
CA ILE A 279 25.63 -4.52 16.05
C ILE A 279 24.18 -4.10 16.31
N ILE A 280 23.41 -3.85 15.25
CA ILE A 280 21.97 -3.61 15.34
C ILE A 280 21.27 -4.79 14.68
N ASP A 281 20.67 -5.65 15.49
CA ASP A 281 19.80 -6.71 14.98
C ASP A 281 18.48 -6.08 14.58
N VAL A 282 17.97 -6.48 13.43
CA VAL A 282 16.71 -5.99 12.90
C VAL A 282 15.83 -7.16 12.49
N ASP A 283 14.59 -7.12 12.94
CA ASP A 283 13.52 -8.03 12.58
C ASP A 283 12.36 -7.21 12.02
N PHE A 284 11.88 -7.53 10.82
CA PHE A 284 10.76 -6.80 10.22
C PHE A 284 9.87 -7.71 9.39
N VAL A 285 8.60 -7.35 9.27
CA VAL A 285 7.60 -8.08 8.49
C VAL A 285 7.03 -7.17 7.41
N VAL A 286 7.02 -7.68 6.18
CA VAL A 286 6.41 -7.04 5.02
C VAL A 286 5.23 -7.89 4.58
N LYS A 287 4.03 -7.30 4.58
CA LYS A 287 2.83 -7.89 3.99
C LYS A 287 2.87 -7.68 2.48
N ALA A 288 2.71 -8.75 1.72
CA ALA A 288 2.44 -8.70 0.29
C ALA A 288 0.98 -9.09 0.05
N ILE A 289 0.25 -8.24 -0.66
CA ILE A 289 -1.13 -8.49 -1.07
C ILE A 289 -1.13 -8.63 -2.59
N THR A 290 -1.39 -9.84 -3.09
CA THR A 290 -1.40 -10.16 -4.51
C THR A 290 -2.83 -10.30 -5.02
N GLN A 291 -3.27 -9.33 -5.83
CA GLN A 291 -4.52 -9.39 -6.59
C GLN A 291 -4.29 -10.19 -7.87
N VAL A 292 -5.02 -11.28 -8.09
CA VAL A 292 -4.89 -12.12 -9.30
C VAL A 292 -6.16 -12.03 -10.14
N MET A 293 -5.97 -11.93 -11.45
CA MET A 293 -7.03 -11.75 -12.43
C MET A 293 -6.82 -12.73 -13.59
N TYR A 294 -7.91 -13.28 -14.10
CA TYR A 294 -7.86 -14.20 -15.23
C TYR A 294 -9.07 -14.05 -16.13
N LYS A 295 -8.88 -14.44 -17.39
CA LYS A 295 -9.93 -14.47 -18.40
C LYS A 295 -10.61 -15.83 -18.40
N GLU A 296 -11.92 -15.85 -18.24
CA GLU A 296 -12.74 -17.04 -18.41
C GLU A 296 -13.54 -16.94 -19.71
N GLU A 297 -13.50 -17.98 -20.54
CA GLU A 297 -14.36 -18.09 -21.73
C GLU A 297 -15.68 -18.74 -21.36
N VAL A 298 -16.78 -18.05 -21.67
CA VAL A 298 -18.14 -18.53 -21.45
C VAL A 298 -18.87 -18.59 -22.79
N GLU A 299 -19.56 -19.69 -23.05
CA GLU A 299 -20.43 -19.80 -24.23
C GLU A 299 -21.83 -19.24 -23.92
N VAL A 300 -22.22 -18.17 -24.61
CA VAL A 300 -23.57 -17.61 -24.48
C VAL A 300 -24.41 -17.94 -25.70
N ILE A 301 -25.65 -18.33 -25.45
CA ILE A 301 -26.65 -18.60 -26.49
C ILE A 301 -27.10 -17.26 -27.09
N GLN A 302 -26.85 -17.07 -28.38
CA GLN A 302 -27.33 -15.91 -29.14
C GLN A 302 -28.68 -16.14 -29.79
N ASP A 303 -28.94 -17.37 -30.23
CA ASP A 303 -30.18 -17.72 -30.91
C ASP A 303 -30.58 -19.16 -30.62
N VAL A 304 -31.89 -19.42 -30.67
CA VAL A 304 -32.49 -20.73 -30.43
C VAL A 304 -33.47 -21.05 -31.56
N TYR A 305 -33.28 -22.20 -32.19
CA TYR A 305 -34.14 -22.68 -33.26
C TYR A 305 -34.74 -24.05 -32.95
N CYS A 306 -36.02 -24.25 -33.25
CA CYS A 306 -36.67 -25.56 -33.18
C CYS A 306 -37.63 -25.76 -34.37
N PRO A 307 -37.46 -26.78 -35.22
CA PRO A 307 -38.37 -27.04 -36.33
C PRO A 307 -39.81 -27.39 -35.91
N THR A 308 -40.01 -27.82 -34.67
CA THR A 308 -41.28 -28.37 -34.19
C THR A 308 -42.07 -27.45 -33.26
N LYS A 309 -41.45 -26.37 -32.76
CA LYS A 309 -42.04 -25.46 -31.77
C LYS A 309 -41.58 -24.03 -32.04
N LEU A 310 -42.49 -23.08 -31.83
CA LEU A 310 -42.12 -21.66 -31.70
C LEU A 310 -41.48 -21.44 -30.34
N LEU A 311 -40.32 -20.80 -30.32
CA LEU A 311 -39.54 -20.48 -29.13
C LEU A 311 -39.37 -18.96 -29.07
N ASN A 312 -39.52 -18.41 -27.88
CA ASN A 312 -39.22 -17.00 -27.59
C ASN A 312 -38.03 -16.96 -26.64
N MET A 313 -37.07 -16.10 -26.96
CA MET A 313 -35.90 -15.84 -26.11
C MET A 313 -35.98 -14.42 -25.59
N ASP A 314 -35.82 -14.27 -24.27
CA ASP A 314 -35.63 -12.96 -23.65
C ASP A 314 -34.13 -12.66 -23.56
N ILE A 315 -33.69 -11.65 -24.31
CA ILE A 315 -32.30 -11.18 -24.30
C ILE A 315 -32.21 -9.97 -23.38
N LYS A 316 -31.27 -9.99 -22.44
CA LYS A 316 -30.98 -8.87 -21.54
C LYS A 316 -29.55 -8.40 -21.79
N GLU A 317 -29.38 -7.09 -21.89
CA GLU A 317 -28.07 -6.45 -21.93
C GLU A 317 -27.60 -6.16 -20.50
N ASN A 318 -26.37 -6.57 -20.18
CA ASN A 318 -25.71 -6.29 -18.91
C ASN A 318 -24.35 -5.66 -19.19
N ASN A 319 -23.97 -4.66 -18.38
CA ASN A 319 -22.68 -4.01 -18.47
C ASN A 319 -21.68 -4.74 -17.56
N ILE A 320 -20.55 -5.14 -18.11
CA ILE A 320 -19.47 -5.84 -17.40
C ILE A 320 -18.20 -5.02 -17.57
N ASN A 321 -17.42 -4.90 -16.49
CA ASN A 321 -16.11 -4.27 -16.55
C ASN A 321 -15.13 -5.22 -17.25
N VAL A 322 -14.37 -4.67 -18.21
CA VAL A 322 -13.30 -5.40 -18.91
C VAL A 322 -11.98 -4.71 -18.61
N ILE A 323 -11.01 -5.51 -18.21
CA ILE A 323 -9.62 -5.11 -18.04
C ILE A 323 -9.00 -5.01 -19.43
N GLN A 324 -8.69 -3.79 -19.84
CA GLN A 324 -8.04 -3.51 -21.13
C GLN A 324 -6.53 -3.79 -21.09
N GLY A 325 -5.94 -3.80 -19.90
CA GLY A 325 -4.55 -4.18 -19.67
C GLY A 325 -4.02 -3.68 -18.33
N HIS A 326 -2.87 -4.22 -17.96
CA HIS A 326 -2.04 -3.75 -16.86
C HIS A 326 -0.67 -3.31 -17.42
N GLY A 327 0.02 -2.43 -16.71
CA GLY A 327 1.34 -1.96 -17.10
C GLY A 327 2.12 -1.48 -15.91
N TYR A 328 3.41 -1.84 -15.87
CA TYR A 328 4.36 -1.33 -14.90
C TYR A 328 5.11 -0.15 -15.50
N ASN A 329 5.20 0.95 -14.76
CA ASN A 329 6.00 2.10 -15.15
C ASN A 329 6.98 2.45 -14.03
N GLU A 330 8.26 2.31 -14.33
CA GLU A 330 9.32 2.88 -13.49
C GLU A 330 9.57 4.31 -13.93
N SER A 331 9.32 5.26 -13.04
CA SER A 331 9.59 6.66 -13.28
C SER A 331 10.65 7.16 -12.30
N LEU A 332 11.72 7.73 -12.84
CA LEU A 332 12.78 8.35 -12.05
C LEU A 332 12.41 9.79 -11.75
N VAL A 333 12.21 10.11 -10.48
CA VAL A 333 12.03 11.48 -10.03
C VAL A 333 13.38 12.05 -9.63
N LYS A 334 13.73 13.20 -10.21
CA LYS A 334 14.83 14.03 -9.74
C LYS A 334 14.29 15.39 -9.33
N GLY A 335 14.78 15.90 -8.22
CA GLY A 335 14.49 17.25 -7.76
C GLY A 335 15.71 17.81 -7.05
N ASP A 336 15.94 19.10 -7.23
CA ASP A 336 16.95 19.84 -6.49
C ASP A 336 16.30 20.52 -5.28
N ILE A 337 16.99 20.53 -4.15
CA ILE A 337 16.53 21.20 -2.94
C ILE A 337 17.29 22.51 -2.80
N ASP A 338 16.62 23.62 -3.08
CA ASP A 338 17.21 24.95 -2.87
C ASP A 338 17.30 25.27 -1.38
N VAL A 339 18.52 25.53 -0.91
CA VAL A 339 18.77 25.98 0.45
C VAL A 339 18.45 27.47 0.52
N LYS A 340 17.44 27.84 1.30
CA LYS A 340 16.95 29.23 1.39
C LYS A 340 17.92 30.19 2.09
N ASP A 341 18.91 29.68 2.80
CA ASP A 341 19.79 30.46 3.66
C ASP A 341 21.22 30.50 3.09
N GLU A 342 21.65 31.67 2.63
CA GLU A 342 23.02 31.88 2.11
C GLU A 342 24.08 31.79 3.21
N GLN A 343 23.70 31.91 4.50
CA GLN A 343 24.63 31.93 5.62
C GLN A 343 25.01 30.53 6.14
N LEU A 344 24.15 29.53 5.95
CA LEU A 344 24.37 28.16 6.42
C LEU A 344 24.42 27.18 5.24
N LYS A 345 25.64 26.92 4.76
CA LYS A 345 25.85 25.90 3.72
C LYS A 345 25.75 24.50 4.35
N PRO A 346 24.84 23.63 3.87
CA PRO A 346 24.78 22.26 4.36
C PRO A 346 26.10 21.55 4.04
N ASN A 347 26.71 20.93 5.06
CA ASN A 347 27.97 20.20 4.92
C ASN A 347 27.74 18.73 4.53
N LYS A 348 26.65 18.12 5.01
CA LYS A 348 26.38 16.70 4.82
C LYS A 348 24.88 16.40 4.85
N VAL A 349 24.43 15.50 3.97
CA VAL A 349 23.11 14.85 4.06
C VAL A 349 23.29 13.56 4.85
N ILE A 350 22.52 13.39 5.92
CA ILE A 350 22.68 12.26 6.85
C ILE A 350 21.75 11.11 6.46
N MET A 351 20.49 11.40 6.15
CA MET A 351 19.50 10.43 5.71
C MET A 351 18.52 11.11 4.76
N THR A 352 18.08 10.37 3.74
CA THR A 352 16.98 10.76 2.86
C THR A 352 15.89 9.73 2.99
N THR A 353 14.66 10.18 3.20
CA THR A 353 13.47 9.34 3.14
C THR A 353 12.45 10.04 2.25
N GLY A 354 11.78 9.26 1.42
CA GLY A 354 10.67 9.77 0.64
C GLY A 354 9.47 8.86 0.76
N THR A 355 8.29 9.45 0.59
CA THR A 355 7.05 8.76 0.30
C THR A 355 6.50 9.36 -0.99
N VAL A 356 5.97 8.50 -1.86
CA VAL A 356 5.35 8.93 -3.13
C VAL A 356 3.84 8.78 -2.98
N CYS A 357 3.10 9.83 -3.30
CA CYS A 357 1.65 9.80 -3.34
C CYS A 357 1.16 10.14 -4.74
N ILE A 358 0.27 9.30 -5.29
CA ILE A 358 -0.42 9.60 -6.55
C ILE A 358 -1.69 10.37 -6.21
N THR A 359 -1.72 11.65 -6.57
CA THR A 359 -2.84 12.54 -6.23
C THR A 359 -4.01 12.39 -7.17
N ASP A 360 -3.75 12.24 -8.47
CA ASP A 360 -4.77 12.18 -9.51
C ASP A 360 -4.34 11.20 -10.62
N LYS A 361 -5.29 10.64 -11.37
CA LYS A 361 -5.04 9.68 -12.45
C LYS A 361 -5.92 10.06 -13.63
N ASN A 362 -5.30 10.48 -14.72
CA ASN A 362 -6.02 10.89 -15.92
C ASN A 362 -5.75 9.95 -17.08
N ILE A 363 -6.81 9.40 -17.69
CA ILE A 363 -6.69 8.64 -18.93
C ILE A 363 -6.74 9.63 -20.11
N LYS A 364 -5.66 9.72 -20.87
CA LYS A 364 -5.63 10.50 -22.13
C LYS A 364 -5.22 9.58 -23.28
N LYS A 365 -6.09 9.47 -24.30
CA LYS A 365 -5.85 8.64 -25.50
C LYS A 365 -5.49 7.18 -25.20
N GLY A 366 -6.10 6.58 -24.17
CA GLY A 366 -5.84 5.19 -23.78
C GLY A 366 -4.61 4.97 -22.89
N PHE A 367 -3.89 6.03 -22.49
CA PHE A 367 -2.78 5.95 -21.54
C PHE A 367 -3.15 6.58 -20.19
N LEU A 368 -2.82 5.90 -19.09
CA LEU A 368 -2.97 6.40 -17.73
C LEU A 368 -1.81 7.31 -17.38
N PHE A 369 -2.10 8.56 -17.02
CA PHE A 369 -1.13 9.53 -16.53
C PHE A 369 -1.39 9.77 -15.04
N PRO A 370 -0.54 9.25 -14.13
CA PRO A 370 -0.61 9.60 -12.73
C PRO A 370 -0.05 11.02 -12.53
N SER A 371 -0.81 11.86 -11.83
CA SER A 371 -0.30 13.08 -11.22
C SER A 371 0.33 12.70 -9.90
N ILE A 372 1.61 12.98 -9.75
CA ILE A 372 2.40 12.59 -8.59
C ILE A 372 2.68 13.85 -7.79
N ASN A 373 2.31 13.84 -6.50
CA ASN A 373 2.75 14.89 -5.59
C ASN A 373 3.88 14.34 -4.74
N ILE A 374 4.99 15.06 -4.75
CA ILE A 374 6.21 14.70 -4.03
C ILE A 374 6.46 15.87 -3.08
N PRO A 375 6.36 15.65 -1.76
CA PRO A 375 6.75 16.67 -0.80
C PRO A 375 8.17 17.12 -1.13
N LYS A 376 8.42 18.44 -1.13
CA LYS A 376 9.75 18.99 -1.43
C LYS A 376 10.80 18.31 -0.53
N GLY A 377 11.70 17.52 -1.12
CA GLY A 377 12.81 16.89 -0.42
C GLY A 377 12.99 15.38 -0.59
N ALA A 378 12.09 14.69 -1.29
CA ALA A 378 12.18 13.24 -1.51
C ALA A 378 12.80 12.87 -2.88
N ALA A 379 13.82 12.02 -2.86
CA ALA A 379 14.30 11.29 -4.05
C ALA A 379 13.84 9.84 -3.90
N ASN A 380 12.93 9.38 -4.76
CA ASN A 380 12.32 8.06 -4.64
C ASN A 380 12.13 7.36 -5.99
N HIS A 381 12.10 6.03 -5.91
CA HIS A 381 11.57 5.12 -6.92
C HIS A 381 10.04 5.19 -6.88
N ILE A 382 9.40 5.34 -8.04
CA ILE A 382 7.95 5.33 -8.16
C ILE A 382 7.51 3.89 -8.44
N ASP A 383 6.72 3.31 -7.53
CA ASP A 383 5.84 2.18 -7.87
C ASP A 383 4.41 2.71 -7.87
N GLY A 384 3.89 2.94 -9.06
CA GLY A 384 2.51 3.32 -9.27
C GLY A 384 1.91 2.41 -10.31
N THR A 385 1.08 1.46 -9.88
CA THR A 385 0.38 0.55 -10.78
C THR A 385 -1.11 0.63 -10.45
N LYS A 386 -1.95 0.89 -11.45
CA LYS A 386 -3.40 0.66 -11.36
C LYS A 386 -3.90 0.06 -12.67
N LEU A 387 -4.86 -0.84 -12.53
CA LEU A 387 -5.67 -1.39 -13.60
C LEU A 387 -6.54 -0.29 -14.22
N CYS A 388 -6.51 -0.19 -15.55
CA CYS A 388 -7.43 0.67 -16.28
C CYS A 388 -8.70 -0.14 -16.59
N GLN A 389 -9.75 0.04 -15.79
CA GLN A 389 -11.09 -0.43 -16.13
C GLN A 389 -11.80 0.68 -16.92
N SER A 390 -12.20 0.40 -18.16
CA SER A 390 -13.06 1.30 -18.92
C SER A 390 -14.50 0.84 -18.77
N LEU A 391 -15.41 1.76 -18.45
CA LEU A 391 -16.85 1.55 -18.67
C LEU A 391 -17.05 1.42 -20.18
N GLY A 392 -17.31 0.20 -20.66
CA GLY A 392 -17.72 -0.04 -22.04
C GLY A 392 -19.07 0.62 -22.29
N THR A 393 -19.14 1.46 -23.32
CA THR A 393 -20.39 1.91 -23.95
C THR A 393 -20.97 0.83 -24.84
#